data_AF-A0A2V7WEH6-F1
#
_entry.id   AF-A0A2V7WEH6-F1
#
_cell.length_a   1.000
_cell.length_b   1.000
_cell.length_c   1.000
_cell.angle_alpha   90.00
_cell.angle_beta   90.00
_cell.angle_gamma   90.00
#
_symmetry.space_group_name_H-M   'P 1'
#
loop_
_entity.id
_entity.type
_entity.pdbx_description
1 polymer ?
#
loop_
_entity_poly.entity_id
_entity_poly.type
_entity_poly.pdbx_seq_one_letter_code
_entity_poly.pdbx_strand_id
1 'polypeptide(L)'
;MSVSTALPPPREQSVTIIAQDPSVRIDGEILLAKINIPAERLASGPTGYRAEVLDFDATSDTLYTPGKKVDVEKWSRMPAKGLGDRLIKDPEFHRHNVYALVMKTLSRFEFALGRRVNWGFDGHQLKIAPHAFSEANAFYSDKLNALLFGYFPRQQRRDDLHLPLARCNRA
;
A
#
# COMPACT_ATOMS: atom_id res chain seq x y z
N MET A 1 8.94 -1.06 -44.76
CA MET A 1 8.83 -0.61 -43.35
C MET A 1 7.81 -1.50 -42.67
N SER A 2 8.25 -2.46 -41.85
CA SER A 2 7.35 -3.36 -41.14
C SER A 2 6.78 -2.60 -39.94
N VAL A 3 5.50 -2.25 -39.99
CA VAL A 3 4.79 -1.69 -38.84
C VAL A 3 4.53 -2.86 -37.90
N SER A 4 5.30 -2.93 -36.81
CA SER A 4 5.03 -3.86 -35.73
C SER A 4 3.66 -3.53 -35.14
N THR A 5 2.65 -4.33 -35.46
CA THR A 5 1.30 -4.21 -34.91
C THR A 5 1.30 -4.69 -33.47
N ALA A 6 1.83 -3.87 -32.56
CA ALA A 6 1.76 -4.16 -31.13
C ALA A 6 0.28 -4.21 -30.74
N LEU A 7 -0.14 -5.32 -30.11
CA LEU A 7 -1.49 -5.47 -29.57
C LEU A 7 -1.83 -4.26 -28.68
N PRO A 8 -3.09 -3.77 -28.70
CA PRO A 8 -3.49 -2.71 -27.79
C PRO A 8 -3.23 -3.17 -26.35
N PRO A 9 -2.80 -2.24 -25.46
CA PRO A 9 -2.54 -2.59 -24.07
C PRO A 9 -3.80 -3.20 -23.45
N PRO A 10 -3.65 -4.20 -22.56
CA PRO A 10 -4.79 -4.82 -21.92
C PRO A 10 -5.58 -3.78 -21.10
N ARG A 11 -6.88 -3.99 -20.89
CA ARG A 11 -7.72 -3.09 -20.08
C ARG A 11 -7.42 -3.19 -18.59
N GLU A 12 -6.97 -4.37 -18.16
CA GLU A 12 -6.61 -4.67 -16.78
C GLU A 12 -5.21 -5.29 -16.74
N GLN A 13 -4.54 -5.11 -15.61
CA GLN A 13 -3.26 -5.74 -15.30
C GLN A 13 -3.38 -6.53 -14.00
N SER A 14 -2.73 -7.69 -13.95
CA SER A 14 -2.74 -8.57 -12.79
C SER A 14 -1.61 -8.20 -11.83
N VAL A 15 -1.94 -7.97 -10.57
CA VAL A 15 -1.00 -7.52 -9.53
C VAL A 15 -1.09 -8.46 -8.34
N THR A 16 0.08 -8.78 -7.76
CA THR A 16 0.17 -9.55 -6.52
C THR A 16 -0.06 -8.64 -5.32
N ILE A 17 -0.91 -9.07 -4.39
CA ILE A 17 -1.20 -8.38 -3.13
C ILE A 17 -1.06 -9.33 -1.94
N ILE A 18 -0.91 -8.75 -0.75
CA ILE A 18 -1.19 -9.46 0.51
C ILE A 18 -2.71 -9.54 0.66
N ALA A 19 -3.25 -10.76 0.75
CA ALA A 19 -4.69 -11.00 0.69
C ALA A 19 -5.40 -10.81 2.03
N GLN A 20 -4.68 -11.02 3.14
CA GLN A 20 -5.18 -10.92 4.50
C GLN A 20 -4.08 -10.42 5.43
N ASP A 21 -4.43 -10.05 6.67
CA ASP A 21 -3.46 -9.67 7.68
C ASP A 21 -2.29 -10.68 7.76
N PRO A 22 -1.02 -10.23 7.74
CA PRO A 22 0.14 -11.12 7.73
C PRO A 22 0.29 -12.07 8.93
N SER A 23 -0.46 -11.85 10.01
CA SER A 23 -0.56 -12.81 11.12
C SER A 23 -1.38 -14.06 10.76
N VAL A 24 -2.29 -13.96 9.78
CA VAL A 24 -3.04 -15.10 9.26
C VAL A 24 -2.19 -15.82 8.22
N ARG A 25 -1.88 -17.09 8.50
CA ARG A 25 -1.01 -17.94 7.68
C ARG A 25 -1.69 -19.26 7.33
N ILE A 26 -1.43 -19.76 6.13
CA ILE A 26 -1.79 -21.12 5.69
C ILE A 26 -0.49 -21.85 5.37
N ASP A 27 -0.32 -23.04 5.94
CA ASP A 27 0.89 -23.85 5.79
C ASP A 27 2.20 -23.09 6.11
N GLY A 28 2.13 -22.16 7.06
CA GLY A 28 3.25 -21.32 7.50
C GLY A 28 3.54 -20.10 6.61
N GLU A 29 2.83 -19.93 5.50
CA GLU A 29 3.02 -18.84 4.53
C GLU A 29 1.94 -17.75 4.69
N ILE A 30 2.33 -16.50 4.42
CA ILE A 30 1.38 -15.37 4.35
C ILE A 30 0.52 -15.52 3.10
N LEU A 31 -0.79 -15.28 3.22
CA LEU A 31 -1.71 -15.37 2.10
C LEU A 31 -1.47 -14.24 1.09
N LEU A 32 -1.15 -14.64 -0.14
CA LEU A 32 -1.05 -13.75 -1.29
C LEU A 32 -2.19 -14.02 -2.27
N ALA A 33 -2.61 -12.99 -2.99
CA ALA A 33 -3.60 -13.12 -4.07
C ALA A 33 -3.16 -12.34 -5.30
N LYS A 34 -3.65 -12.74 -6.47
CA LYS A 34 -3.58 -11.94 -7.68
C LYS A 34 -4.91 -11.24 -7.91
N ILE A 35 -4.87 -9.92 -8.08
CA ILE A 35 -6.05 -9.12 -8.39
C ILE A 35 -5.85 -8.40 -9.72
N ASN A 36 -6.94 -8.18 -10.45
CA ASN A 36 -6.92 -7.35 -11.65
C ASN A 36 -7.33 -5.92 -11.31
N ILE A 37 -6.49 -4.95 -11.67
CA ILE A 37 -6.76 -3.52 -11.60
C ILE A 37 -6.75 -2.92 -13.00
N PRO A 38 -7.38 -1.75 -13.24
CA PRO A 38 -7.26 -1.05 -14.51
C PRO A 38 -5.79 -0.89 -14.92
N ALA A 39 -5.50 -1.20 -16.19
CA ALA A 39 -4.16 -1.04 -16.72
C ALA A 39 -3.93 0.43 -17.05
N GLU A 40 -2.83 0.97 -16.56
CA GLU A 40 -2.44 2.35 -16.80
C GLU A 40 -0.91 2.50 -16.73
N ARG A 41 -0.40 3.58 -17.33
CA ARG A 41 1.01 3.94 -17.20
C ARG A 41 1.21 4.68 -15.88
N LEU A 42 1.84 4.03 -14.92
CA LEU A 42 2.13 4.59 -13.60
C LEU A 42 3.42 5.40 -13.62
N ALA A 43 3.37 6.60 -13.04
CA ALA A 43 4.57 7.33 -12.65
C ALA A 43 5.13 6.78 -11.30
N SER A 44 6.34 7.21 -10.96
CA SER A 44 7.03 6.81 -9.72
C SER A 44 6.19 7.13 -8.47
N GLY A 45 6.29 6.29 -7.44
CA GLY A 45 5.45 6.40 -6.22
C GLY A 45 4.00 6.09 -6.55
N PRO A 46 3.73 4.88 -7.10
CA PRO A 46 2.58 4.53 -7.92
C PRO A 46 1.57 5.65 -8.12
N THR A 47 1.78 6.45 -9.16
CA THR A 47 0.92 7.59 -9.48
C THR A 47 0.18 7.33 -10.78
N GLY A 48 -1.14 7.25 -10.68
CA GLY A 48 -2.04 6.98 -11.80
C GLY A 48 -3.16 8.01 -11.91
N TYR A 49 -4.18 7.74 -12.72
CA TYR A 49 -5.20 8.74 -13.05
C TYR A 49 -6.17 9.06 -11.90
N ARG A 50 -6.26 8.22 -10.86
CA ARG A 50 -7.20 8.39 -9.72
C ARG A 50 -6.55 8.47 -8.37
N ALA A 51 -5.33 7.96 -8.24
CA ALA A 51 -4.65 7.92 -6.97
C ALA A 51 -3.15 8.15 -7.17
N GLU A 52 -2.52 8.70 -6.14
CA GLU A 52 -1.07 8.86 -6.06
C GLU A 52 -0.59 8.36 -4.69
N VAL A 53 0.55 7.68 -4.67
CA VAL A 53 1.15 7.19 -3.42
C VAL A 53 2.28 8.12 -2.99
N LEU A 54 2.01 8.93 -1.97
CA LEU A 54 2.96 9.80 -1.32
C LEU A 54 3.32 9.21 0.05
N ASP A 55 4.46 8.54 0.11
CA ASP A 55 4.91 7.83 1.32
C ASP A 55 5.72 8.76 2.21
N PHE A 56 5.01 9.60 2.98
CA PHE A 56 5.58 10.48 4.01
C PHE A 56 5.12 10.01 5.39
N ASP A 57 6.09 9.79 6.28
CA ASP A 57 5.84 9.46 7.69
C ASP A 57 6.00 10.70 8.56
N ALA A 58 4.87 11.17 9.11
CA ALA A 58 4.84 12.34 9.98
C ALA A 58 5.43 12.07 11.37
N THR A 59 5.51 10.81 11.82
CA THR A 59 6.11 10.46 13.11
C THR A 59 7.63 10.51 13.07
N SER A 60 8.23 10.05 11.96
CA SER A 60 9.68 10.05 11.76
C SER A 60 10.19 11.19 10.88
N ASP A 61 9.32 12.11 10.46
CA ASP A 61 9.59 13.21 9.52
C ASP A 61 10.37 12.75 8.28
N THR A 62 9.94 11.62 7.71
CA THR A 62 10.68 10.95 6.64
C THR A 62 9.83 10.84 5.39
N LEU A 63 10.30 11.45 4.30
CA LEU A 63 9.76 11.22 2.97
C LEU A 63 10.48 10.05 2.32
N TYR A 64 9.78 8.95 2.07
CA TYR A 64 10.36 7.82 1.38
C TYR A 64 10.34 8.02 -0.13
N THR A 65 11.53 8.23 -0.71
CA THR A 65 11.68 8.44 -2.15
C THR A 65 11.34 7.16 -2.93
N PRO A 66 10.43 7.22 -3.90
CA PRO A 66 10.09 6.06 -4.72
C PRO A 66 11.20 5.71 -5.73
N GLY A 67 11.22 4.44 -6.14
CA GLY A 67 12.13 3.96 -7.18
C GLY A 67 11.84 4.56 -8.56
N LYS A 68 12.81 4.50 -9.49
CA LYS A 68 12.72 5.19 -10.78
C LYS A 68 11.62 4.67 -11.72
N LYS A 69 11.25 3.39 -11.64
CA LYS A 69 10.27 2.78 -12.55
C LYS A 69 9.35 1.83 -11.79
N VAL A 70 8.05 1.97 -12.05
CA VAL A 70 7.02 1.04 -11.57
C VAL A 70 6.99 -0.20 -12.46
N ASP A 71 7.15 -1.36 -11.86
CA ASP A 71 7.04 -2.67 -12.50
C ASP A 71 6.11 -3.56 -11.65
N VAL A 72 4.83 -3.56 -12.01
CA VAL A 72 3.78 -4.26 -11.23
C VAL A 72 3.92 -5.78 -11.28
N GLU A 73 4.63 -6.32 -12.28
CA GLU A 73 4.86 -7.76 -12.45
C GLU A 73 6.13 -8.24 -11.75
N LYS A 74 6.93 -7.32 -11.19
CA LYS A 74 8.16 -7.62 -10.45
C LYS A 74 7.96 -8.75 -9.45
N TRP A 75 6.97 -8.63 -8.57
CA TRP A 75 6.74 -9.61 -7.49
C TRP A 75 6.10 -10.91 -7.98
N SER A 76 5.29 -10.85 -9.04
CA SER A 76 4.70 -12.04 -9.67
C SER A 76 5.73 -12.99 -10.29
N ARG A 77 6.94 -12.47 -10.60
CA ARG A 77 8.06 -13.24 -11.16
C ARG A 77 9.00 -13.81 -10.09
N MET A 78 8.81 -13.47 -8.81
CA MET A 78 9.65 -13.96 -7.71
C MET A 78 9.27 -15.39 -7.31
N PRO A 79 10.20 -16.18 -6.74
CA PRO A 79 9.88 -17.51 -6.21
C PRO A 79 8.76 -17.46 -5.17
N ALA A 80 7.81 -18.40 -5.20
CA ALA A 80 6.61 -18.35 -4.35
C ALA A 80 6.90 -18.63 -2.85
N LYS A 81 7.78 -19.58 -2.54
CA LYS A 81 8.11 -19.96 -1.16
C LYS A 81 8.69 -18.77 -0.39
N GLY A 82 8.17 -18.48 0.80
CA GLY A 82 8.57 -17.33 1.62
C GLY A 82 8.43 -15.99 0.90
N LEU A 83 7.56 -15.87 -0.13
CA LEU A 83 7.38 -14.61 -0.85
C LEU A 83 6.75 -13.57 0.07
N GLY A 84 5.67 -13.91 0.78
CA GLY A 84 4.99 -12.96 1.65
C GLY A 84 5.89 -12.38 2.75
N ASP A 85 6.78 -13.19 3.34
CA ASP A 85 7.75 -12.74 4.35
C ASP A 85 8.80 -11.77 3.79
N ARG A 86 9.08 -11.82 2.49
CA ARG A 86 9.92 -10.84 1.79
C ARG A 86 9.12 -9.58 1.47
N LEU A 87 7.87 -9.73 1.02
CA LEU A 87 7.01 -8.62 0.63
C LEU A 87 6.64 -7.70 1.80
N ILE A 88 6.41 -8.24 3.00
CA ILE A 88 6.13 -7.43 4.21
C ILE A 88 7.33 -6.59 4.69
N LYS A 89 8.52 -6.87 4.15
CA LYS A 89 9.76 -6.14 4.46
C LYS A 89 10.17 -5.23 3.30
N ASP A 90 9.35 -5.14 2.25
CA ASP A 90 9.65 -4.37 1.04
C ASP A 90 8.76 -3.11 0.99
N PRO A 91 9.31 -1.93 1.36
CA PRO A 91 8.55 -0.67 1.30
C PRO A 91 8.07 -0.32 -0.10
N GLU A 92 8.78 -0.75 -1.15
CA GLU A 92 8.33 -0.54 -2.53
C GLU A 92 7.07 -1.37 -2.79
N PHE A 93 7.04 -2.62 -2.32
CA PHE A 93 5.84 -3.44 -2.38
C PHE A 93 4.67 -2.82 -1.62
N HIS A 94 4.88 -2.28 -0.41
CA HIS A 94 3.80 -1.68 0.38
C HIS A 94 3.06 -0.57 -0.38
N ARG A 95 3.80 0.30 -1.07
CA ARG A 95 3.22 1.36 -1.92
C ARG A 95 2.35 0.79 -3.03
N HIS A 96 2.83 -0.24 -3.71
CA HIS A 96 2.10 -0.86 -4.82
C HIS A 96 0.91 -1.68 -4.33
N ASN A 97 1.04 -2.37 -3.19
CA ASN A 97 -0.03 -3.14 -2.57
C ASN A 97 -1.20 -2.22 -2.21
N VAL A 98 -0.93 -1.09 -1.53
CA VAL A 98 -1.96 -0.13 -1.16
C VAL A 98 -2.58 0.52 -2.40
N TYR A 99 -1.76 0.92 -3.39
CA TYR A 99 -2.27 1.41 -4.67
C TYR A 99 -3.24 0.43 -5.33
N ALA A 100 -2.85 -0.83 -5.43
CA ALA A 100 -3.65 -1.86 -6.09
C ALA A 100 -4.97 -2.12 -5.35
N LEU A 101 -4.95 -2.15 -4.01
CA LEU A 101 -6.16 -2.31 -3.20
C LEU A 101 -7.12 -1.12 -3.36
N VAL A 102 -6.60 0.12 -3.37
CA VAL A 102 -7.43 1.32 -3.60
C VAL A 102 -8.04 1.28 -5.01
N MET A 103 -7.23 1.03 -6.05
CA MET A 103 -7.72 0.96 -7.43
C MET A 103 -8.71 -0.17 -7.65
N LYS A 104 -8.53 -1.34 -7.01
CA LYS A 104 -9.49 -2.44 -7.06
C LYS A 104 -10.80 -2.10 -6.38
N THR A 105 -10.73 -1.41 -5.25
CA THR A 105 -11.92 -0.97 -4.51
C THR A 105 -12.68 0.05 -5.33
N LEU A 106 -11.99 1.08 -5.83
CA LEU A 106 -12.58 2.11 -6.67
C LEU A 106 -13.22 1.51 -7.94
N SER A 107 -12.53 0.60 -8.64
CA SER A 107 -13.07 0.00 -9.85
C SER A 107 -14.34 -0.81 -9.60
N ARG A 108 -14.45 -1.48 -8.45
CA ARG A 108 -15.69 -2.17 -8.04
C ARG A 108 -16.84 -1.19 -7.83
N PHE A 109 -16.60 -0.06 -7.16
CA PHE A 109 -17.62 0.97 -6.96
C PHE A 109 -18.04 1.63 -8.27
N GLU A 110 -17.08 2.04 -9.11
CA GLU A 110 -17.38 2.68 -10.40
C GLU A 110 -18.10 1.72 -11.36
N PHE A 111 -17.77 0.42 -11.34
CA PHE A 111 -18.49 -0.60 -12.08
C PHE A 111 -19.95 -0.73 -11.61
N ALA A 112 -20.18 -0.83 -10.31
CA ALA A 112 -21.54 -0.96 -9.75
C ALA A 112 -22.40 0.30 -9.98
N LEU A 113 -21.78 1.49 -9.92
CA LEU A 113 -22.47 2.76 -10.15
C LEU A 113 -22.68 3.08 -11.64
N GLY A 114 -21.96 2.41 -12.54
CA GLY A 114 -21.99 2.69 -13.98
C GLY A 114 -21.38 4.06 -14.35
N ARG A 115 -20.67 4.71 -13.44
CA ARG A 115 -20.04 6.03 -13.65
C ARG A 115 -18.83 6.21 -12.75
N ARG A 116 -17.99 7.18 -13.11
CA ARG A 116 -16.89 7.62 -12.24
C ARG A 116 -17.42 8.27 -10.96
N VAL A 117 -16.73 7.98 -9.86
CA VAL A 117 -17.01 8.60 -8.56
C VAL A 117 -16.30 9.95 -8.50
N ASN A 118 -16.96 11.00 -8.03
CA ASN A 118 -16.27 12.26 -7.75
C ASN A 118 -15.62 12.17 -6.37
N TRP A 119 -14.46 12.79 -6.22
CA TRP A 119 -13.88 12.97 -4.89
C TRP A 119 -14.65 14.05 -4.12
N GLY A 120 -14.53 14.03 -2.79
CA GLY A 120 -15.14 15.04 -1.92
C GLY A 120 -14.47 16.42 -1.98
N PHE A 121 -13.45 16.56 -2.82
CA PHE A 121 -12.61 17.75 -2.97
C PHE A 121 -12.40 18.08 -4.45
N ASP A 122 -11.95 19.30 -4.72
CA ASP A 122 -11.59 19.73 -6.06
C ASP A 122 -10.25 19.09 -6.46
N GLY A 123 -10.32 18.04 -7.29
CA GLY A 123 -9.16 17.29 -7.73
C GLY A 123 -9.52 15.96 -8.38
N HIS A 124 -8.54 15.35 -9.04
CA HIS A 124 -8.72 14.09 -9.77
C HIS A 124 -8.06 12.89 -9.09
N GLN A 125 -7.08 13.14 -8.23
CA GLN A 125 -6.26 12.12 -7.57
C GLN A 125 -6.44 12.15 -6.05
N LEU A 126 -6.74 10.99 -5.48
CA LEU A 126 -6.70 10.74 -4.05
C LEU A 126 -5.27 10.42 -3.63
N LYS A 127 -4.74 11.14 -2.64
CA LYS A 127 -3.41 10.85 -2.07
C LYS A 127 -3.49 9.65 -1.15
N ILE A 128 -2.43 8.87 -1.12
CA ILE A 128 -2.33 7.71 -0.24
C ILE A 128 -0.96 7.67 0.41
N ALA A 129 -0.94 7.59 1.74
CA ALA A 129 0.29 7.47 2.52
C ALA A 129 0.28 6.14 3.29
N PRO A 130 1.02 5.11 2.83
CA PRO A 130 0.99 3.77 3.42
C PRO A 130 1.69 3.69 4.79
N HIS A 131 2.60 4.61 5.10
CA HIS A 131 3.29 4.70 6.40
C HIS A 131 3.17 6.11 6.99
N ALA A 132 1.94 6.61 7.16
CA ALA A 132 1.71 8.00 7.51
C ALA A 132 2.11 8.39 8.96
N PHE A 133 1.92 7.48 9.92
CA PHE A 133 2.20 7.73 11.34
C PHE A 133 2.28 6.43 12.16
N SER A 134 2.88 6.49 13.36
CA SER A 134 3.08 5.33 14.24
C SER A 134 1.93 5.11 15.24
N GLU A 135 0.74 4.82 14.73
CA GLU A 135 -0.41 4.42 15.54
C GLU A 135 -1.25 3.33 14.86
N ALA A 136 -2.02 2.59 15.65
CA ALA A 136 -2.90 1.50 15.20
C ALA A 136 -4.21 2.05 14.58
N ASN A 137 -4.11 2.91 13.57
CA ASN A 137 -5.25 3.57 12.97
C ASN A 137 -5.06 3.81 11.47
N ALA A 138 -6.15 4.00 10.74
CA ALA A 138 -6.15 4.50 9.37
C ALA A 138 -7.36 5.40 9.16
N PHE A 139 -7.20 6.53 8.49
CA PHE A 139 -8.29 7.48 8.29
C PHE A 139 -8.14 8.30 7.00
N TYR A 140 -9.26 8.87 6.58
CA TYR A 140 -9.30 9.86 5.51
C TYR A 140 -9.17 11.28 6.10
N SER A 141 -8.31 12.10 5.50
CA SER A 141 -8.15 13.51 5.84
C SER A 141 -8.62 14.38 4.68
N ASP A 142 -9.70 15.13 4.91
CA ASP A 142 -10.24 16.12 3.97
C ASP A 142 -9.24 17.25 3.71
N LYS A 143 -8.53 17.73 4.75
CA LYS A 143 -7.52 18.78 4.59
C LYS A 143 -6.36 18.38 3.67
N LEU A 144 -5.98 17.10 3.70
CA LEU A 144 -4.86 16.60 2.90
C LEU A 144 -5.32 15.96 1.58
N ASN A 145 -6.63 15.72 1.42
CA ASN A 145 -7.20 14.90 0.36
C ASN A 145 -6.56 13.52 0.29
N ALA A 146 -6.35 12.89 1.46
CA ALA A 146 -5.49 11.72 1.59
C ALA A 146 -6.09 10.59 2.45
N LEU A 147 -5.82 9.35 2.06
CA LEU A 147 -5.90 8.18 2.93
C LEU A 147 -4.57 7.99 3.65
N LEU A 148 -4.60 8.01 4.97
CA LEU A 148 -3.42 7.89 5.83
C LEU A 148 -3.49 6.56 6.57
N PHE A 149 -2.48 5.72 6.38
CA PHE A 149 -2.37 4.44 7.06
C PHE A 149 -1.29 4.53 8.13
N GLY A 150 -1.68 4.25 9.38
CA GLY A 150 -0.76 4.11 10.48
C GLY A 150 -0.12 2.73 10.53
N TYR A 151 1.00 2.63 11.22
CA TYR A 151 1.70 1.37 11.45
C TYR A 151 1.92 1.13 12.94
N PHE A 152 2.02 -0.15 13.30
CA PHE A 152 2.40 -0.53 14.65
C PHE A 152 3.89 -0.27 14.85
N PRO A 153 4.29 0.57 15.83
CA PRO A 153 5.68 0.62 16.21
C PRO A 153 6.10 -0.78 16.60
N ARG A 154 7.27 -1.22 16.13
CA ARG A 154 7.86 -2.47 16.58
C ARG A 154 8.03 -2.34 18.08
N GLN A 155 7.16 -2.99 18.87
CA GLN A 155 7.42 -3.18 20.30
C GLN A 155 8.82 -3.77 20.37
N GLN A 156 9.78 -3.01 20.88
CA GLN A 156 10.97 -3.63 21.40
C GLN A 156 10.46 -4.67 22.38
N ARG A 157 10.70 -5.96 22.11
CA ARG A 157 10.71 -6.92 23.21
C ARG A 157 11.73 -6.36 24.19
N ARG A 158 11.25 -5.74 25.27
CA ARG A 158 12.05 -5.60 26.47
C ARG A 158 12.20 -7.02 27.01
N ASP A 159 13.26 -7.69 26.58
CA ASP A 159 13.86 -8.78 27.34
C ASP A 159 14.69 -8.22 28.51
N ASP A 160 14.16 -7.20 29.20
CA ASP A 160 14.76 -6.60 30.38
C ASP A 160 13.91 -6.97 31.60
N LEU A 161 14.36 -8.06 32.22
CA LEU A 161 14.39 -8.23 33.66
C LEU A 161 14.49 -6.88 34.40
N HIS A 162 13.72 -6.79 35.48
CA HIS A 162 13.96 -5.92 36.63
C HIS A 162 13.60 -4.43 36.47
N LEU A 163 12.39 -4.08 36.92
CA LEU A 163 12.21 -2.83 37.66
C LEU A 163 11.40 -3.08 38.93
N PRO A 164 11.99 -2.82 40.12
CA PRO A 164 11.32 -2.96 41.40
C PRO A 164 10.25 -1.87 41.56
N LEU A 165 9.21 -2.23 42.30
CA LEU A 165 8.20 -1.34 42.84
C LEU A 165 8.84 -0.10 43.49
N ALA A 166 8.63 1.08 42.91
CA ALA A 166 8.85 2.34 43.60
C ALA A 166 7.51 3.05 43.76
N ARG A 167 6.98 2.96 44.99
CA ARG A 167 5.83 3.69 45.50
C ARG A 167 6.08 5.20 45.35
N CYS A 168 5.11 5.91 44.78
CA CYS A 168 5.03 7.36 44.92
C CYS A 168 4.41 7.67 46.29
N ASN A 169 5.23 8.15 47.23
CA ASN A 169 4.77 8.80 48.46
C ASN A 169 4.72 10.31 48.22
N ARG A 170 3.66 10.92 48.78
CA ARG A 170 3.36 12.35 48.83
C ARG A 170 4.53 13.22 49.28
N ALA A 171 4.53 14.46 48.79
CA ALA A 171 4.71 15.66 49.60
C ALA A 171 3.56 16.62 49.26
#